data_AF-A0A2H0NHS3-F1
#
_entry.id   AF-A0A2H0NHS3-F1
#
_cell.length_a   1.000
_cell.length_b   1.000
_cell.length_c   1.000
_cell.angle_alpha   90.00
_cell.angle_beta   90.00
_cell.angle_gamma   90.00
#
_symmetry.space_group_name_H-M   'P 1'
#
loop_
_entity.id
_entity.type
_entity.pdbx_description
1 polymer ?
#
loop_
_entity_poly.entity_id
_entity_poly.type
_entity_poly.pdbx_seq_one_letter_code
_entity_poly.pdbx_strand_id
1 'polypeptide(L)'
;MERNNHTVNFNIRGNSKGNFFCIPAWYNLPMILTKKEPFTSDEIEKLKETFDVYIKTVIDLKYKICSAGCNRHFESERILLDQGSNQEDLWGGGIDLETETIDCNSFINIRPTQKNTGSEIQDGQIREEFNKLMRYFFKEIYGK
;
A
#
# COMPACT_ATOMS: atom_id res chain seq x y z
N MET A 1 24.50 47.59 4.29
CA MET A 1 25.13 46.37 4.84
C MET A 1 25.64 45.56 3.65
N GLU A 2 26.77 45.92 3.04
CA GLU A 2 28.14 45.47 3.41
C GLU A 2 28.20 43.96 3.67
N ARG A 3 28.67 43.16 2.70
CA ARG A 3 30.08 42.80 2.39
C ARG A 3 30.50 41.51 3.12
N ASN A 4 30.65 40.39 2.40
CA ASN A 4 31.98 39.83 2.05
C ASN A 4 31.90 38.38 1.54
N ASN A 5 32.43 38.19 0.32
CA ASN A 5 32.97 36.95 -0.21
C ASN A 5 34.04 36.36 0.72
N HIS A 6 34.28 35.05 0.68
CA HIS A 6 35.59 34.48 0.33
C HIS A 6 35.51 32.98 0.01
N THR A 7 36.22 32.62 -1.05
CA THR A 7 36.28 31.38 -1.81
C THR A 7 37.14 30.30 -1.13
N VAL A 8 36.85 29.01 -1.34
CA VAL A 8 37.90 27.98 -1.44
C VAL A 8 37.61 27.07 -2.62
N ASN A 9 38.52 27.07 -3.59
CA ASN A 9 38.55 26.16 -4.72
C ASN A 9 39.02 24.77 -4.26
N PHE A 10 38.37 23.70 -4.72
CA PHE A 10 39.00 22.39 -4.86
C PHE A 10 39.02 22.00 -6.34
N ASN A 11 40.21 22.08 -6.94
CA ASN A 11 40.50 21.48 -8.23
C ASN A 11 41.13 20.10 -7.99
N ILE A 12 40.39 19.03 -8.21
CA ILE A 12 40.96 17.69 -8.34
C ILE A 12 40.40 17.05 -9.61
N ARG A 13 41.28 16.88 -10.59
CA ARG A 13 41.14 16.00 -11.75
C ARG A 13 40.90 14.58 -11.24
N GLY A 14 39.83 13.91 -11.69
CA GLY A 14 39.56 12.54 -11.28
C GLY A 14 38.49 11.88 -12.13
N ASN A 15 38.90 10.87 -12.88
CA ASN A 15 38.14 10.11 -13.84
C ASN A 15 37.08 9.21 -13.18
N SER A 16 36.02 8.90 -13.94
CA SER A 16 34.99 7.87 -13.70
C SER A 16 34.06 8.05 -12.50
N LYS A 17 32.75 8.05 -12.77
CA LYS A 17 31.69 7.19 -12.16
C LYS A 17 30.34 7.89 -12.24
N GLY A 18 29.30 7.05 -12.34
CA GLY A 18 27.96 7.38 -12.81
C GLY A 18 27.28 8.57 -12.12
N ASN A 19 26.34 9.15 -12.84
CA ASN A 19 25.34 10.08 -12.30
C ASN A 19 24.61 9.42 -11.11
N PHE A 20 25.12 9.62 -9.91
CA PHE A 20 24.34 9.42 -8.69
C PHE A 20 23.44 10.65 -8.55
N PHE A 21 22.21 10.54 -9.04
CA PHE A 21 21.14 11.43 -8.62
C PHE A 21 20.87 11.10 -7.15
N CYS A 22 21.34 11.95 -6.24
CA CYS A 22 20.91 11.93 -4.85
C CYS A 22 19.42 12.29 -4.84
N ILE A 23 18.56 11.28 -4.75
CA ILE A 23 17.14 11.49 -4.50
C ILE A 23 17.05 12.13 -3.12
N PRO A 24 16.49 13.34 -2.98
CA PRO A 24 16.40 13.98 -1.68
C PRO A 24 15.57 13.13 -0.72
N ALA A 25 15.90 13.10 0.57
CA ALA A 25 15.20 12.30 1.59
C ALA A 25 13.69 12.61 1.72
N TRP A 26 13.21 13.68 1.09
CA TRP A 26 11.81 14.09 0.99
C TRP A 26 11.07 13.45 -0.22
N TYR A 27 11.76 12.65 -1.04
CA TYR A 27 11.22 11.85 -2.14
C TYR A 27 11.12 10.36 -1.77
N ASN A 28 10.61 10.05 -0.58
CA ASN A 28 10.06 8.72 -0.35
C ASN A 28 8.66 8.69 -0.98
N LEU A 29 8.59 8.28 -2.24
CA LEU A 29 7.31 7.85 -2.80
C LEU A 29 6.80 6.69 -1.93
N PRO A 30 5.58 6.76 -1.41
CA PRO A 30 5.03 5.65 -0.63
C PRO A 30 5.07 4.40 -1.50
N MET A 31 5.62 3.31 -0.95
CA MET A 31 5.68 2.05 -1.68
C MET A 31 4.28 1.47 -1.75
N ILE A 32 3.67 1.57 -2.93
CA ILE A 32 2.36 0.97 -3.22
C ILE A 32 2.60 -0.36 -3.93
N LEU A 33 2.01 -1.42 -3.40
CA LEU A 33 2.11 -2.76 -3.95
C LEU A 33 0.75 -3.20 -4.46
N THR A 34 0.66 -3.50 -5.76
CA THR A 34 -0.55 -4.03 -6.39
C THR A 34 -0.22 -5.29 -7.17
N LYS A 35 -0.70 -6.45 -6.73
CA LYS A 35 -0.39 -7.73 -7.39
C LYS A 35 -1.38 -8.84 -7.04
N LYS A 36 -1.28 -9.95 -7.78
CA LYS A 36 -2.04 -11.19 -7.58
C LYS A 36 -1.36 -12.17 -6.64
N GLU A 37 -0.06 -12.00 -6.44
CA GLU A 37 0.78 -12.95 -5.72
C GLU A 37 0.94 -12.51 -4.25
N PRO A 38 1.24 -13.42 -3.32
CA PRO A 38 1.46 -13.06 -1.93
C PRO A 38 2.58 -12.03 -1.77
N PHE A 39 2.45 -11.17 -0.77
CA PHE A 39 3.51 -10.26 -0.37
C PHE A 39 4.68 -11.06 0.24
N THR A 40 5.90 -10.70 -0.13
CA THR A 40 7.11 -11.26 0.47
C THR A 40 7.36 -10.62 1.83
N SER A 41 8.16 -11.25 2.68
CA SER A 41 8.54 -10.68 3.97
C SER A 41 9.18 -9.29 3.82
N ASP A 42 10.06 -9.10 2.83
CA ASP A 42 10.70 -7.81 2.55
C ASP A 42 9.70 -6.73 2.13
N GLU A 43 8.68 -7.08 1.37
CA GLU A 43 7.61 -6.16 0.98
C GLU A 43 6.75 -5.76 2.18
N ILE A 44 6.39 -6.73 3.03
CA ILE A 44 5.64 -6.47 4.26
C ILE A 44 6.46 -5.60 5.22
N GLU A 45 7.77 -5.83 5.33
CA GLU A 45 8.67 -5.03 6.15
C GLU A 45 8.74 -3.58 5.67
N LYS A 46 8.88 -3.35 4.36
CA LYS A 46 8.84 -1.99 3.79
C LYS A 46 7.48 -1.29 3.97
N LEU A 47 6.39 -2.05 3.86
CA LEU A 47 5.06 -1.52 4.18
C LEU A 47 4.98 -1.10 5.65
N LYS A 48 5.54 -1.91 6.55
CA LYS A 48 5.63 -1.63 7.99
C LYS A 48 6.47 -0.39 8.30
N GLU A 49 7.61 -0.19 7.61
CA GLU A 49 8.43 1.01 7.76
C GLU A 49 7.66 2.31 7.44
N THR A 50 6.69 2.23 6.53
CA THR A 50 5.94 3.41 6.06
C THR A 50 4.64 3.64 6.84
N PHE A 51 3.93 2.56 7.18
CA PHE A 51 2.57 2.62 7.74
C PHE A 51 2.47 2.09 9.18
N ASP A 52 3.63 1.81 9.79
CA ASP A 52 3.75 1.22 11.13
C ASP A 52 3.01 -0.13 11.21
N VAL A 53 2.14 -0.33 12.19
CA VAL A 53 1.52 -1.62 12.47
C VAL A 53 0.29 -1.92 11.60
N TYR A 54 -0.38 -0.93 11.02
CA TYR A 54 -1.66 -1.14 10.31
C TYR A 54 -1.55 -0.83 8.82
N ILE A 55 -1.70 -1.87 8.00
CA ILE A 55 -1.63 -1.79 6.54
C ILE A 55 -3.04 -1.76 5.95
N LYS A 56 -3.39 -0.65 5.29
CA LYS A 56 -4.64 -0.52 4.52
C LYS A 56 -4.55 -1.28 3.22
N THR A 57 -5.64 -1.96 2.86
CA THR A 57 -5.71 -2.79 1.65
C THR A 57 -7.05 -2.66 0.95
N VAL A 58 -7.03 -2.81 -0.38
CA VAL A 58 -8.23 -3.03 -1.19
C VAL A 58 -8.00 -4.25 -2.05
N ILE A 59 -8.98 -5.15 -2.08
CA ILE A 59 -8.91 -6.40 -2.84
C ILE A 59 -10.02 -6.41 -3.88
N ASP A 60 -9.65 -6.73 -5.11
CA ASP A 60 -10.58 -7.19 -6.13
C ASP A 60 -10.86 -8.69 -5.93
N LEU A 61 -12.08 -9.04 -5.55
CA LEU A 61 -12.45 -10.43 -5.27
C LEU A 61 -12.53 -11.28 -6.55
N LYS A 62 -12.89 -10.68 -7.69
CA LYS A 62 -13.03 -11.36 -8.97
C LYS A 62 -11.69 -11.69 -9.60
N TYR A 63 -10.80 -10.70 -9.71
CA TYR A 63 -9.48 -10.86 -10.30
C TYR A 63 -8.42 -11.30 -9.30
N LYS A 64 -8.74 -11.31 -8.00
CA LYS A 64 -7.85 -11.71 -6.90
C LYS A 64 -6.57 -10.90 -6.92
N ILE A 65 -6.72 -9.58 -6.96
CA ILE A 65 -5.62 -8.61 -6.92
C ILE A 65 -5.74 -7.83 -5.60
N CYS A 66 -4.64 -7.69 -4.88
CA CYS A 66 -4.58 -6.84 -3.68
C CYS A 66 -3.74 -5.60 -3.98
N SER A 67 -4.23 -4.45 -3.55
CA SER A 67 -3.50 -3.18 -3.51
C SER A 67 -3.30 -2.73 -2.07
N ALA A 68 -2.04 -2.60 -1.64
CA ALA A 68 -1.63 -2.22 -0.29
C ALA A 68 -0.60 -1.07 -0.34
N GLY A 69 -0.42 -0.38 0.79
CA GLY A 69 0.60 0.68 0.90
C GLY A 69 0.13 2.07 0.47
N CYS A 70 -1.19 2.31 0.52
CA CYS A 70 -1.78 3.63 0.32
C CYS A 70 -2.18 4.27 1.66
N ASN A 71 -2.17 5.61 1.71
CA ASN A 71 -2.61 6.35 2.90
C ASN A 71 -4.11 6.16 3.17
N ARG A 72 -4.88 6.05 2.08
CA ARG A 72 -6.34 5.91 2.10
C ARG A 72 -6.76 4.78 1.17
N HIS A 73 -7.83 4.07 1.52
CA HIS A 73 -8.39 2.99 0.69
C HIS A 73 -8.82 3.46 -0.70
N PHE A 74 -9.30 4.70 -0.84
CA PHE A 74 -9.73 5.22 -2.15
C PHE A 74 -8.56 5.31 -3.16
N GLU A 75 -7.31 5.46 -2.69
CA GLU A 75 -6.13 5.47 -3.57
C GLU A 75 -5.87 4.07 -4.14
N SER A 76 -5.90 3.03 -3.29
CA SER A 76 -5.82 1.64 -3.72
C SER A 76 -7.00 1.25 -4.63
N GLU A 77 -8.21 1.68 -4.31
CA GLU A 77 -9.39 1.51 -5.16
C GLU A 77 -9.18 2.13 -6.53
N ARG A 78 -8.69 3.38 -6.57
CA ARG A 78 -8.43 4.08 -7.83
C ARG A 78 -7.41 3.34 -8.70
N ILE A 79 -6.33 2.83 -8.09
CA ILE A 79 -5.31 2.05 -8.80
C ILE A 79 -5.91 0.80 -9.44
N LEU A 80 -6.76 0.08 -8.71
CA LEU A 80 -7.40 -1.13 -9.23
C LEU A 80 -8.40 -0.80 -10.35
N LEU A 81 -9.19 0.26 -10.20
CA LEU A 81 -10.09 0.73 -11.25
C LEU A 81 -9.33 1.13 -12.53
N ASP A 82 -8.21 1.85 -12.39
CA ASP A 82 -7.35 2.24 -13.52
C ASP A 82 -6.68 1.02 -14.19
N GLN A 83 -6.58 -0.12 -13.49
CA GLN A 83 -6.11 -1.41 -14.02
C GLN A 83 -7.24 -2.30 -14.58
N GLY A 84 -8.49 -1.83 -14.58
CA GLY A 84 -9.63 -2.51 -15.21
C GLY A 84 -10.50 -3.32 -14.27
N SER A 85 -10.34 -3.21 -12.95
CA SER A 85 -11.29 -3.74 -11.98
C SER A 85 -12.65 -3.06 -12.07
N ASN A 86 -13.71 -3.76 -11.66
CA ASN A 86 -15.03 -3.14 -11.49
C ASN A 86 -15.24 -2.73 -10.04
N GLN A 87 -15.85 -1.58 -9.83
CA GLN A 87 -16.20 -1.06 -8.50
C GLN A 87 -16.97 -2.07 -7.63
N GLU A 88 -17.81 -2.91 -8.25
CA GLU A 88 -18.62 -3.90 -7.53
C GLU A 88 -17.81 -5.05 -6.92
N ASP A 89 -16.63 -5.32 -7.48
CA ASP A 89 -15.72 -6.40 -7.08
C ASP A 89 -14.69 -5.93 -6.02
N LEU A 90 -14.60 -4.62 -5.75
CA LEU A 90 -13.58 -4.01 -4.89
C LEU A 90 -14.03 -3.84 -3.45
N TRP A 91 -13.32 -4.45 -2.50
CA TRP A 91 -13.62 -4.32 -1.07
C TRP A 91 -12.38 -3.90 -0.29
N GLY A 92 -12.59 -2.99 0.67
CA GLY A 92 -11.52 -2.39 1.46
C GLY A 92 -11.47 -2.91 2.89
N GLY A 93 -10.28 -2.90 3.47
CA GLY A 93 -10.03 -3.30 4.85
C GLY A 93 -8.58 -3.07 5.24
N GLY A 94 -8.09 -3.86 6.18
CA GLY A 94 -6.70 -3.74 6.60
C GLY A 94 -6.22 -4.93 7.41
N ILE A 95 -4.94 -4.93 7.72
CA ILE A 95 -4.34 -5.90 8.63
C ILE A 95 -3.49 -5.16 9.65
N ASP A 96 -3.68 -5.52 10.91
CA ASP A 96 -2.78 -5.15 11.98
C ASP A 96 -1.68 -6.23 12.08
N LEU A 97 -0.43 -5.83 11.86
CA LEU A 97 0.73 -6.72 11.77
C LEU A 97 1.21 -7.21 13.15
N GLU A 98 0.75 -6.62 14.26
CA GLU A 98 1.11 -7.06 15.61
C GLU A 98 0.11 -8.07 16.17
N THR A 99 -1.17 -7.79 15.98
CA THR A 99 -2.28 -8.65 16.44
C THR A 99 -2.69 -9.69 15.41
N GLU A 100 -2.14 -9.60 14.19
CA GLU A 100 -2.49 -10.41 13.01
C GLU A 100 -3.99 -10.38 12.69
N THR A 101 -4.68 -9.31 13.10
CA THR A 101 -6.12 -9.17 12.95
C THR A 101 -6.45 -8.52 11.62
N ILE A 102 -7.38 -9.14 10.88
CA ILE A 102 -7.93 -8.59 9.64
C ILE A 102 -9.13 -7.73 9.98
N ASP A 103 -9.11 -6.50 9.50
CA ASP A 103 -10.20 -5.54 9.56
C ASP A 103 -10.91 -5.48 8.19
N CYS A 104 -12.25 -5.42 8.22
CA CYS A 104 -13.10 -5.32 7.03
C CYS A 104 -13.76 -3.93 6.94
N ASN A 105 -13.23 -2.94 7.67
CA ASN A 105 -13.74 -1.57 7.70
C ASN A 105 -13.05 -0.68 6.66
N SER A 106 -13.83 -0.05 5.80
CA SER A 106 -13.36 1.00 4.90
C SER A 106 -14.52 1.87 4.41
N PHE A 107 -14.25 3.16 4.19
CA PHE A 107 -15.25 4.06 3.61
C PHE A 107 -15.66 3.67 2.19
N ILE A 108 -14.79 3.01 1.43
CA ILE A 108 -15.15 2.56 0.07
C ILE A 108 -16.24 1.49 0.07
N ASN A 109 -16.44 0.80 1.21
CA ASN A 109 -17.44 -0.25 1.36
C ASN A 109 -18.87 0.30 1.50
N ILE A 110 -19.04 1.60 1.75
CA ILE A 110 -20.38 2.22 1.90
C ILE A 110 -21.04 2.30 0.52
N ARG A 111 -21.85 1.29 0.19
CA ARG A 111 -22.52 1.10 -1.10
C ARG A 111 -23.95 0.59 -0.90
N PRO A 112 -24.91 1.49 -0.60
CA PRO A 112 -26.31 1.11 -0.39
C PRO A 112 -26.95 0.36 -1.57
N THR A 113 -26.52 0.65 -2.80
CA THR A 113 -26.98 -0.03 -4.02
C THR A 113 -26.60 -1.50 -4.08
N GLN A 114 -25.50 -1.89 -3.41
CA GLN A 114 -25.05 -3.26 -3.26
C GLN A 114 -25.45 -3.87 -1.90
N LYS A 115 -26.42 -3.28 -1.21
CA LYS A 115 -26.89 -3.69 0.12
C LYS A 115 -25.83 -3.64 1.22
N ASN A 116 -24.77 -2.82 1.05
CA ASN A 116 -23.77 -2.58 2.08
C ASN A 116 -23.86 -1.12 2.56
N THR A 117 -24.56 -0.86 3.66
CA THR A 117 -24.87 0.51 4.11
C THR A 117 -23.83 1.09 5.07
N GLY A 118 -22.94 0.25 5.60
CA GLY A 118 -21.87 0.64 6.52
C GLY A 118 -20.48 0.54 5.89
N SER A 119 -19.45 0.89 6.67
CA SER A 119 -18.05 0.76 6.25
C SER A 119 -17.50 -0.66 6.43
N GLU A 120 -18.15 -1.48 7.25
CA GLU A 120 -17.88 -2.92 7.34
C GLU A 120 -18.38 -3.66 6.10
N ILE A 121 -17.74 -4.77 5.76
CA ILE A 121 -18.31 -5.76 4.83
C ILE A 121 -19.40 -6.53 5.57
N GLN A 122 -20.67 -6.26 5.22
CA GLN A 122 -21.84 -6.81 5.91
C GLN A 122 -22.27 -8.17 5.37
N ASP A 123 -22.08 -8.42 4.08
CA ASP A 123 -22.36 -9.72 3.49
C ASP A 123 -21.33 -10.76 3.97
N GLY A 124 -21.83 -11.86 4.54
CA GLY A 124 -20.98 -12.89 5.14
C GLY A 124 -20.11 -13.65 4.13
N GLN A 125 -20.59 -13.86 2.90
CA GLN A 125 -19.84 -14.58 1.87
C GLN A 125 -18.72 -13.71 1.32
N ILE A 126 -19.01 -12.44 1.04
CA ILE A 126 -18.00 -11.46 0.61
C ILE A 126 -16.95 -11.29 1.70
N ARG A 127 -17.36 -11.19 2.97
CA ARG A 127 -16.44 -11.06 4.10
C ARG A 127 -15.55 -12.29 4.24
N GLU A 128 -16.09 -13.49 4.09
CA GLU A 128 -15.30 -14.73 4.13
C GLU A 128 -14.27 -14.78 3.00
N GLU A 129 -14.67 -14.44 1.77
CA GLU A 129 -13.78 -14.41 0.62
C GLU A 129 -12.68 -13.36 0.79
N PHE A 130 -13.02 -12.16 1.25
CA PHE A 130 -12.06 -11.11 1.57
C PHE A 130 -11.04 -11.58 2.61
N ASN A 131 -11.49 -12.19 3.71
CA ASN A 131 -10.60 -12.72 4.75
C ASN A 131 -9.68 -13.82 4.22
N LYS A 132 -10.19 -14.72 3.37
CA LYS A 132 -9.38 -15.76 2.74
C LYS A 132 -8.27 -15.17 1.87
N LEU A 133 -8.59 -14.15 1.06
CA LEU A 133 -7.62 -13.46 0.23
C LEU A 133 -6.61 -12.68 1.06
N MET A 134 -7.03 -11.98 2.12
CA MET A 134 -6.12 -11.32 3.06
C MET A 134 -5.10 -12.31 3.65
N ARG A 135 -5.54 -13.48 4.12
CA ARG A 135 -4.64 -14.53 4.63
C ARG A 135 -3.70 -15.07 3.54
N TYR A 136 -4.16 -15.17 2.31
CA TYR A 136 -3.33 -15.56 1.17
C TYR A 136 -2.25 -14.52 0.86
N PHE A 137 -2.61 -13.24 0.78
CA PHE A 137 -1.67 -12.17 0.47
C PHE A 137 -0.64 -11.94 1.58
N PHE A 138 -1.05 -12.09 2.83
CA PHE A 138 -0.19 -11.94 4.01
C PHE A 138 0.22 -13.29 4.64
N LYS A 139 0.32 -14.35 3.84
CA LYS A 139 0.64 -15.71 4.34
C LYS A 139 1.95 -15.79 5.14
N GLU A 140 2.92 -14.91 4.87
CA GLU A 140 4.21 -14.85 5.59
C GLU A 140 4.05 -14.41 7.06
N ILE A 141 2.91 -13.81 7.41
CA ILE A 141 2.55 -13.46 8.79
C ILE A 141 1.97 -14.68 9.50
N TYR A 142 1.00 -15.35 8.86
CA TYR A 142 0.28 -16.49 9.45
C TYR A 142 1.02 -17.84 9.33
N GLY A 143 2.12 -17.89 8.59
CA GLY A 143 2.87 -19.12 8.28
C GLY A 143 3.99 -19.46 9.26
N LYS A 144 4.10 -18.73 10.38
CA LYS A 144 5.12 -18.97 11.42
C LYS A 144 4.63 -19.91 12.52
#